data_AF-A0A139SKQ4-F1
#
_entry.id   AF-A0A139SKQ4-F1
#
_cell.length_a   1.000
_cell.length_b   1.000
_cell.length_c   1.000
_cell.angle_alpha   90.00
_cell.angle_beta   90.00
_cell.angle_gamma   90.00
#
_symmetry.space_group_name_H-M   'P 1'
#
loop_
_entity.id
_entity.type
_entity.pdbx_description
1 polymer ?
#
loop_
_entity_poly.entity_id
_entity_poly.type
_entity_poly.pdbx_seq_one_letter_code
_entity_poly.pdbx_strand_id
1 'polypeptide(L)'
;METTTAPLTTSPSGKKLPKSYLSAKERELILLTEDFDALCSAESSAAMDAGDRDTFWAWMAVVENPSPNSLMFLKIQRGAQFIRDWGFNTAPAEAAYGADWLEKEYQL
;
A
#
# COMPACT_ATOMS: atom_id res chain seq x y z
N MET A 1 -7.23 -31.59 10.47
CA MET A 1 -6.71 -31.35 9.11
C MET A 1 -6.03 -30.01 9.17
N GLU A 2 -4.69 -30.00 9.20
CA GLU A 2 -3.93 -28.75 9.14
C GLU A 2 -3.85 -28.35 7.67
N THR A 3 -4.70 -27.43 7.24
CA THR A 3 -4.51 -26.75 5.96
C THR A 3 -3.32 -25.83 6.11
N THR A 4 -2.13 -26.30 5.73
CA THR A 4 -0.97 -25.44 5.51
C THR A 4 -1.27 -24.58 4.28
N THR A 5 -1.92 -23.44 4.49
CA THR A 5 -2.07 -22.41 3.46
C THR A 5 -0.67 -21.88 3.14
N ALA A 6 -0.26 -21.98 1.88
CA ALA A 6 1.01 -21.39 1.44
C ALA A 6 0.97 -19.86 1.70
N PRO A 7 2.06 -19.26 2.20
CA PRO A 7 2.05 -17.83 2.48
C PRO A 7 1.77 -17.04 1.19
N LEU A 8 0.84 -16.09 1.27
CA LEU A 8 0.65 -15.09 0.22
C LEU A 8 1.98 -14.38 -0.03
N THR A 9 2.43 -14.38 -1.28
CA THR A 9 3.72 -13.83 -1.72
C THR A 9 3.61 -12.71 -2.75
N THR A 10 2.43 -12.54 -3.35
CA THR A 10 2.13 -11.49 -4.34
C THR A 10 0.79 -10.82 -4.06
N SER A 11 0.67 -9.54 -4.40
CA SER A 11 -0.60 -8.79 -4.39
C SER A 11 -1.54 -9.28 -5.51
N PRO A 12 -2.82 -8.89 -5.50
CA PRO A 12 -3.75 -9.15 -6.60
C PRO A 12 -3.25 -8.63 -7.97
N SER A 13 -2.55 -7.50 -8.00
CA SER A 13 -1.89 -6.96 -9.22
C SER A 13 -0.55 -7.64 -9.57
N GLY A 14 -0.12 -8.66 -8.81
CA GLY A 14 1.11 -9.40 -9.07
C GLY A 14 2.39 -8.74 -8.55
N LYS A 15 2.30 -7.67 -7.74
CA LYS A 15 3.46 -7.08 -7.08
C LYS A 15 3.96 -8.03 -5.99
N LYS A 16 5.28 -8.17 -5.84
CA LYS A 16 5.87 -8.94 -4.73
C LYS A 16 5.48 -8.29 -3.40
N LEU A 17 5.03 -9.09 -2.44
CA LEU A 17 4.69 -8.56 -1.13
C LEU A 17 5.93 -8.15 -0.34
N PRO A 18 5.85 -7.08 0.46
CA PRO A 18 6.91 -6.69 1.39
C PRO A 18 7.12 -7.71 2.50
N LYS A 19 8.08 -7.44 3.38
CA LYS A 19 8.27 -8.18 4.62
C LYS A 19 6.97 -8.14 5.45
N SER A 20 6.46 -9.30 5.84
CA SER A 20 5.33 -9.38 6.77
C SER A 20 5.78 -9.21 8.21
N TYR A 21 4.99 -8.45 8.95
CA TYR A 21 5.07 -8.29 10.40
C TYR A 21 3.93 -9.02 11.12
N LEU A 22 2.80 -9.22 10.45
CA LEU A 22 1.72 -10.07 10.94
C LEU A 22 2.05 -11.55 10.75
N SER A 23 1.54 -12.38 11.66
CA SER A 23 1.59 -13.83 11.51
C SER A 23 0.70 -14.31 10.36
N ALA A 24 1.01 -15.47 9.78
CA ALA A 24 0.21 -16.05 8.69
C ALA A 24 -1.29 -16.14 9.06
N LYS A 25 -1.60 -16.51 10.31
CA LYS A 25 -2.97 -16.65 10.82
C LYS A 25 -3.70 -15.31 10.90
N GLU A 26 -3.05 -14.23 11.33
CA GLU A 26 -3.66 -12.90 11.37
C GLU A 26 -3.97 -12.41 9.96
N ARG A 27 -3.05 -12.58 9.02
CA ARG A 27 -3.26 -12.21 7.61
C ARG A 27 -4.41 -13.00 6.98
N GLU A 28 -4.47 -14.31 7.22
CA GLU A 28 -5.57 -15.16 6.74
C GLU A 28 -6.91 -14.73 7.31
N LEU A 29 -6.95 -14.36 8.60
CA LEU A 29 -8.18 -13.88 9.22
C LEU A 29 -8.65 -12.57 8.57
N ILE A 30 -7.74 -11.61 8.36
CA ILE A 30 -8.07 -10.34 7.70
C ILE A 30 -8.60 -10.61 6.29
N LEU A 31 -7.93 -11.45 5.50
CA LEU A 31 -8.36 -11.78 4.14
C LEU A 31 -9.67 -12.58 4.08
N LEU A 32 -10.08 -13.22 5.18
CA LEU A 32 -11.37 -13.90 5.27
C LEU A 32 -12.51 -12.93 5.60
N THR A 33 -12.23 -11.83 6.30
CA THR A 33 -13.25 -10.88 6.81
C THR A 33 -13.29 -9.55 6.08
N GLU A 34 -12.19 -9.16 5.46
CA GLU A 34 -11.93 -7.86 4.83
C GLU A 34 -11.24 -8.05 3.47
N ASP A 35 -10.68 -6.98 2.90
CA ASP A 35 -10.00 -6.99 1.62
C ASP A 35 -8.47 -6.90 1.73
N PHE A 36 -7.80 -6.95 0.58
CA PHE A 36 -6.34 -6.87 0.51
C PHE A 36 -5.79 -5.50 0.94
N ASP A 37 -6.56 -4.42 0.78
CA ASP A 37 -6.14 -3.08 1.19
C ASP A 37 -6.19 -2.93 2.73
N ALA A 38 -7.13 -3.62 3.39
CA ALA A 38 -7.15 -3.79 4.84
C ALA A 38 -5.93 -4.56 5.34
N LEU A 39 -5.53 -5.65 4.65
CA LEU A 39 -4.29 -6.36 4.95
C LEU A 39 -3.06 -5.44 4.82
N CYS A 40 -2.97 -4.66 3.75
CA CYS A 40 -1.87 -3.70 3.57
C CYS A 40 -1.84 -2.68 4.70
N SER A 41 -3.00 -2.18 5.12
CA SER A 41 -3.11 -1.22 6.23
C SER A 41 -2.61 -1.84 7.55
N ALA A 42 -3.04 -3.06 7.88
CA ALA A 42 -2.63 -3.75 9.09
C ALA A 42 -1.13 -4.09 9.11
N GLU A 43 -0.59 -4.61 8.01
CA GLU A 43 0.84 -4.92 7.88
C GLU A 43 1.71 -3.66 7.94
N SER A 44 1.27 -2.57 7.30
CA SER A 44 1.98 -1.29 7.37
C SER A 44 2.01 -0.76 8.81
N SER A 45 0.89 -0.83 9.54
CA SER A 45 0.82 -0.42 10.95
C SER A 45 1.77 -1.24 11.82
N ALA A 46 1.79 -2.57 11.65
CA ALA A 46 2.70 -3.44 12.40
C ALA A 46 4.18 -3.16 12.08
N ALA A 47 4.50 -2.80 10.83
CA ALA A 47 5.84 -2.36 10.46
C ALA A 47 6.22 -1.03 11.13
N MET A 48 5.29 -0.06 11.21
CA MET A 48 5.49 1.20 11.93
C MET A 48 5.71 0.98 13.42
N ASP A 49 4.94 0.10 14.06
CA ASP A 49 5.09 -0.25 15.48
C ASP A 49 6.46 -0.88 15.76
N ALA A 50 6.99 -1.64 14.81
CA ALA A 50 8.35 -2.18 14.85
C ALA A 50 9.45 -1.18 14.43
N GLY A 51 9.09 0.05 14.06
CA GLY A 51 10.01 1.11 13.63
C GLY A 51 10.54 0.96 12.20
N ASP A 52 10.02 0.02 11.40
CA ASP A 52 10.42 -0.22 10.02
C ASP A 52 9.57 0.62 9.05
N ARG A 53 9.99 1.88 8.88
CA ARG A 53 9.31 2.84 7.99
C ARG A 53 9.38 2.45 6.52
N ASP A 54 10.42 1.73 6.10
CA ASP A 54 10.56 1.32 4.70
C ASP A 54 9.55 0.23 4.38
N THR A 55 9.38 -0.76 5.27
CA THR A 55 8.33 -1.77 5.12
C THR A 55 6.93 -1.17 5.20
N PHE A 56 6.71 -0.14 6.03
CA PHE A 56 5.45 0.61 6.02
C PHE A 56 5.14 1.17 4.63
N TRP A 57 6.06 1.91 4.02
CA TRP A 57 5.84 2.49 2.69
C TRP A 57 5.72 1.42 1.60
N ALA A 58 6.47 0.32 1.71
CA ALA A 58 6.37 -0.81 0.80
C ALA A 58 4.94 -1.41 0.82
N TRP A 59 4.33 -1.56 1.99
CA TRP A 59 2.94 -2.03 2.10
C TRP A 59 1.95 -1.01 1.55
N MET A 60 2.15 0.28 1.82
CA MET A 60 1.31 1.33 1.26
C MET A 60 1.38 1.41 -0.27
N ALA A 61 2.52 1.05 -0.88
CA ALA A 61 2.72 1.08 -2.32
C ALA A 61 2.10 -0.11 -3.07
N VAL A 62 1.81 -1.22 -2.38
CA VAL A 62 1.13 -2.39 -2.96
C VAL A 62 -0.39 -2.35 -2.80
N VAL A 63 -0.92 -1.34 -2.10
CA VAL A 63 -2.38 -1.05 -2.05
C VAL A 63 -2.92 -0.93 -3.46
N GLU A 64 -4.03 -1.61 -3.73
CA GLU A 64 -4.61 -1.69 -5.07
C GLU A 64 -5.42 -0.44 -5.38
N ASN A 65 -6.17 0.07 -4.41
CA ASN A 65 -7.02 1.23 -4.60
C ASN A 65 -6.72 2.36 -3.59
N PRO A 66 -5.53 2.99 -3.66
CA PRO A 66 -5.21 4.09 -2.77
C PRO A 66 -6.16 5.28 -3.03
N SER A 67 -6.64 5.89 -1.94
CA SER A 67 -7.46 7.10 -2.02
C SER A 67 -6.74 8.21 -2.80
N PRO A 68 -7.38 8.86 -3.79
CA PRO A 68 -6.81 9.99 -4.52
C PRO A 68 -6.34 11.11 -3.58
N ASN A 69 -7.11 11.41 -2.53
CA ASN A 69 -6.75 12.44 -1.55
C ASN A 69 -5.51 12.05 -0.74
N SER A 70 -5.34 10.76 -0.43
CA SER A 70 -4.14 10.27 0.27
C SER A 70 -2.90 10.39 -0.62
N LEU A 71 -3.02 10.08 -1.92
CA LEU A 71 -1.95 10.27 -2.89
C LEU A 71 -1.61 11.75 -3.09
N MET A 72 -2.62 12.63 -3.12
CA MET A 72 -2.42 14.08 -3.17
C MET A 72 -1.68 14.59 -1.94
N PHE A 73 -2.13 14.19 -0.75
CA PHE A 73 -1.47 14.55 0.51
C PHE A 73 -0.01 14.07 0.52
N LEU A 74 0.24 12.84 0.09
CA LEU A 74 1.58 12.28 0.01
C LEU A 74 2.47 13.07 -0.97
N LYS A 75 1.93 13.44 -2.14
CA LYS A 75 2.62 14.28 -3.13
C LYS A 75 3.02 15.62 -2.53
N ILE A 76 2.11 16.29 -1.84
CA ILE A 76 2.38 17.60 -1.22
C ILE A 76 3.48 17.49 -0.15
N GLN A 77 3.47 16.42 0.65
CA GLN A 77 4.40 16.25 1.77
C GLN A 77 5.78 15.71 1.37
N ARG A 78 5.85 14.87 0.34
CA ARG A 78 7.06 14.10 -0.03
C ARG A 78 7.54 14.36 -1.46
N GLY A 79 6.75 15.05 -2.27
CA GLY A 79 7.03 15.27 -3.69
C GLY A 79 6.59 14.11 -4.57
N ALA A 80 6.49 14.39 -5.88
CA ALA A 80 6.10 13.40 -6.88
C ALA A 80 7.11 12.25 -7.03
N GLN A 81 8.41 12.55 -6.84
CA GLN A 81 9.46 11.54 -6.97
C GLN A 81 9.29 10.40 -5.95
N PHE A 82 8.87 10.71 -4.73
CA PHE A 82 8.59 9.71 -3.69
C PHE A 82 7.53 8.70 -4.15
N ILE A 83 6.45 9.17 -4.78
CA ILE A 83 5.36 8.31 -5.28
C ILE A 83 5.88 7.38 -6.38
N ARG A 84 6.74 7.88 -7.26
CA ARG A 84 7.37 7.11 -8.34
C ARG A 84 8.36 6.08 -7.81
N ASP A 85 9.24 6.48 -6.89
CA ASP A 85 10.28 5.63 -6.33
C ASP A 85 9.69 4.41 -5.61
N TRP A 86 8.58 4.60 -4.88
CA TRP A 86 7.88 3.51 -4.21
C TRP A 86 6.94 2.71 -5.12
N GLY A 87 6.58 3.23 -6.30
CA GLY A 87 5.71 2.52 -7.24
C GLY A 87 4.24 2.43 -6.80
N PHE A 88 3.72 3.49 -6.18
CA PHE A 88 2.31 3.61 -5.85
C PHE A 88 1.42 3.48 -7.09
N ASN A 89 0.23 2.87 -6.94
CA ASN A 89 -0.77 2.90 -8.00
C ASN A 89 -1.36 4.32 -8.12
N THR A 90 -1.07 5.01 -9.23
CA THR A 90 -1.51 6.39 -9.46
C THR A 90 -2.82 6.49 -10.21
N ALA A 91 -3.37 5.39 -10.74
CA ALA A 91 -4.58 5.41 -11.55
C ALA A 91 -5.79 6.09 -10.86
N PRO A 92 -6.05 5.91 -9.55
CA PRO A 92 -7.12 6.64 -8.87
C PRO A 92 -6.92 8.16 -8.86
N ALA A 93 -5.68 8.62 -8.66
CA ALA A 93 -5.36 10.05 -8.66
C ALA A 93 -5.38 10.66 -10.07
N GLU A 94 -4.94 9.89 -11.08
CA GLU A 94 -5.03 10.30 -12.49
C GLU A 94 -6.48 10.48 -12.93
N ALA A 95 -7.36 9.57 -12.51
CA ALA A 95 -8.79 9.68 -12.78
C ALA A 95 -9.43 10.90 -12.08
N ALA A 96 -8.96 11.29 -10.90
CA ALA A 96 -9.50 12.40 -10.13
C ALA A 96 -8.94 13.79 -10.53
N TYR A 97 -7.64 13.88 -10.84
CA TYR A 97 -6.91 15.15 -11.00
C TYR A 97 -6.27 15.34 -12.39
N GLY A 98 -6.38 14.34 -13.26
CA GLY A 98 -5.77 14.28 -14.59
C GLY A 98 -4.45 13.51 -14.61
N ALA A 99 -4.09 12.98 -15.79
CA ALA A 99 -2.87 12.17 -15.97
C ALA A 99 -1.57 12.93 -15.65
N ASP A 100 -1.58 14.25 -15.75
CA ASP A 100 -0.46 15.15 -15.45
C ASP A 100 -0.41 15.59 -13.98
N TRP A 101 -1.23 15.03 -13.09
CA TRP A 101 -1.32 15.46 -11.70
C TRP A 101 0.03 15.39 -10.96
N LEU A 102 0.90 14.43 -11.27
CA LEU A 102 2.22 14.36 -10.66
C LEU A 102 3.12 15.57 -10.99
N GLU A 103 2.88 16.25 -12.12
CA GLU A 103 3.66 17.41 -12.58
C GLU A 103 3.04 18.75 -12.18
N LYS A 104 1.77 18.75 -11.74
CA LYS A 104 1.08 19.96 -11.29
C LYS A 104 1.57 20.40 -9.92
N GLU A 105 1.78 21.69 -9.74
CA GLU A 105 1.97 22.26 -8.40
C GLU A 105 0.62 22.38 -7.69
N TYR A 106 0.58 21.95 -6.42
CA TYR A 106 -0.58 22.08 -5.54
C TYR A 106 -0.16 22.87 -4.32
N GLN A 107 -0.88 23.95 -4.02
CA GLN A 107 -0.70 24.73 -2.80
C GLN A 107 -1.77 24.31 -1.79
N LEU A 108 -1.36 24.14 -0.53
CA LEU A 108 -2.27 23.94 0.60
C LEU A 108 -3.02 25.23 0.95
#